data_AF-A0A660WQB8-F1
#
_entry.id   AF-A0A660WQB8-F1
#
_cell.length_a   1.000
_cell.length_b   1.000
_cell.length_c   1.000
_cell.angle_alpha   90.00
_cell.angle_beta   90.00
_cell.angle_gamma   90.00
#
_symmetry.space_group_name_H-M   'P 1'
#
loop_
_entity.id
_entity.type
_entity.pdbx_description
1 polymer ?
#
loop_
_entity_poly.entity_id
_entity_poly.type
_entity_poly.pdbx_seq_one_letter_code
_entity_poly.pdbx_strand_id
1 'polypeptide(L)'
;MITEIFWSLVYIMGQFFIKVLPRSFLFAISRIFSFFYYLWAFRTRRIIKENLKIILNNRYREKLVINTFYNFSRYLIDFLKTKNNDGLFFRKYIKGEN
;
A
#
# COMPACT_ATOMS: atom_id res chain seq x y z
N MET A 1 -11.22 -16.61 -20.04
CA MET A 1 -10.29 -16.25 -21.14
C MET A 1 -10.07 -14.75 -21.31
N ILE A 2 -11.01 -13.95 -21.84
CA ILE A 2 -10.77 -12.49 -22.08
C ILE A 2 -10.48 -11.72 -20.78
N THR A 3 -11.25 -12.01 -19.72
CA THR A 3 -11.08 -11.40 -18.40
C THR A 3 -9.74 -11.76 -17.74
N GLU A 4 -9.29 -13.00 -17.88
CA GLU A 4 -8.00 -13.47 -17.33
C GLU A 4 -6.81 -12.86 -18.05
N ILE A 5 -6.91 -12.72 -19.37
CA ILE A 5 -5.90 -12.02 -20.19
C ILE A 5 -5.82 -10.57 -19.76
N PHE A 6 -6.96 -9.90 -19.57
CA PHE A 6 -7.00 -8.51 -19.10
C PHE A 6 -6.30 -8.36 -17.74
N TRP A 7 -6.65 -9.19 -16.75
CA TRP A 7 -6.01 -9.13 -15.43
C TRP A 7 -4.51 -9.43 -15.48
N SER A 8 -4.09 -10.34 -16.37
CA SER A 8 -2.69 -10.64 -16.59
C SER A 8 -1.93 -9.44 -17.17
N LEU A 9 -2.52 -8.74 -18.15
CA LEU A 9 -1.95 -7.52 -18.70
C LEU A 9 -1.81 -6.42 -17.64
N VAL A 10 -2.86 -6.19 -16.85
CA VAL A 10 -2.83 -5.22 -15.75
C VAL A 10 -1.73 -5.57 -14.75
N TYR A 11 -1.58 -6.85 -14.41
CA TYR A 11 -0.53 -7.32 -13.50
C TYR A 11 0.88 -7.06 -14.08
N ILE A 12 1.12 -7.41 -15.34
CA ILE A 12 2.41 -7.20 -16.02
C ILE A 12 2.74 -5.71 -16.09
N MET A 13 1.76 -4.87 -16.45
CA MET A 13 1.93 -3.42 -16.45
C MET A 13 2.28 -2.89 -15.06
N GLY A 14 1.60 -3.37 -14.02
CA GLY A 14 1.89 -3.03 -12.63
C GLY A 14 3.34 -3.38 -12.24
N GLN A 15 3.80 -4.58 -12.59
CA GLN A 15 5.19 -5.00 -12.34
C GLN A 15 6.20 -4.10 -13.06
N PHE A 16 5.93 -3.76 -14.33
CA PHE A 16 6.77 -2.84 -15.09
C PHE A 16 6.88 -1.47 -14.42
N PHE A 17 5.74 -0.87 -14.02
CA PHE A 17 5.72 0.42 -13.34
C PHE A 17 6.49 0.39 -12.01
N ILE A 18 6.33 -0.66 -11.22
CA ILE A 18 7.03 -0.82 -9.94
C ILE A 18 8.54 -0.87 -10.12
N LYS A 19 9.00 -1.54 -11.18
CA LYS A 19 10.42 -1.67 -11.51
C LYS A 19 11.02 -0.34 -11.98
N VAL A 20 10.33 0.37 -12.89
CA VAL A 20 10.89 1.54 -13.59
C VAL A 20 10.71 2.83 -12.81
N LEU A 21 9.57 3.02 -12.13
CA LEU A 21 9.25 4.32 -11.54
C LEU A 21 9.99 4.57 -10.21
N PRO A 22 10.37 5.83 -9.92
CA PRO A 22 10.88 6.23 -8.62
C PRO A 22 9.89 5.92 -7.50
N ARG A 23 10.42 5.54 -6.32
CA ARG A 23 9.60 5.19 -5.14
C ARG A 23 8.66 6.31 -4.71
N SER A 24 9.14 7.56 -4.71
CA SER A 24 8.34 8.74 -4.38
C SER A 24 7.13 8.91 -5.30
N PHE A 25 7.29 8.65 -6.58
CA PHE A 25 6.23 8.76 -7.57
C PHE A 25 5.20 7.64 -7.39
N LEU A 26 5.65 6.40 -7.17
CA LEU A 26 4.78 5.28 -6.83
C LEU A 26 3.94 5.58 -5.56
N PHE A 27 4.55 6.18 -4.53
CA PHE A 27 3.84 6.59 -3.31
C PHE A 27 2.78 7.68 -3.56
N ALA A 28 3.04 8.61 -4.47
CA ALA A 28 2.06 9.63 -4.83
C ALA A 28 0.85 8.99 -5.53
N ILE A 29 1.11 8.12 -6.51
CA ILE A 29 0.07 7.38 -7.24
C ILE A 29 -0.73 6.50 -6.29
N SER A 30 -0.08 5.69 -5.46
CA SER A 30 -0.79 4.78 -4.57
C SER A 30 -1.65 5.50 -3.55
N ARG A 31 -1.25 6.70 -3.11
CA ARG A 31 -2.07 7.51 -2.23
C ARG A 31 -3.41 7.87 -2.88
N ILE A 32 -3.39 8.26 -4.16
CA ILE A 32 -4.60 8.58 -4.92
C ILE A 32 -5.49 7.34 -5.04
N PHE A 33 -4.95 6.21 -5.48
CA PHE A 33 -5.72 4.96 -5.59
C PHE A 33 -6.25 4.47 -4.24
N SER A 34 -5.48 4.62 -3.17
CA SER A 34 -5.91 4.26 -1.81
C SER A 34 -7.04 5.13 -1.32
N PHE A 35 -7.05 6.41 -1.70
CA PHE A 35 -8.15 7.32 -1.37
C PHE A 35 -9.44 6.86 -2.05
N PHE A 36 -9.40 6.60 -3.36
CA PHE A 36 -10.57 6.10 -4.07
C PHE A 36 -11.03 4.74 -3.55
N TYR A 37 -10.11 3.82 -3.31
CA TYR A 37 -10.43 2.53 -2.69
C TYR A 37 -11.04 2.70 -1.30
N TYR A 38 -10.52 3.61 -0.47
CA TYR A 38 -11.09 3.96 0.83
C TYR A 38 -12.56 4.40 0.68
N LEU A 39 -12.89 5.24 -0.31
CA LEU A 39 -14.26 5.70 -0.52
C LEU A 39 -15.25 4.54 -0.81
N TRP A 40 -14.81 3.52 -1.53
CA TRP A 40 -15.65 2.36 -1.88
C TRP A 40 -15.58 1.21 -0.87
N ALA A 41 -14.51 1.08 -0.08
CA ALA A 41 -14.30 -0.05 0.81
C ALA A 41 -15.04 0.08 2.16
N PHE A 42 -16.37 0.23 2.14
CA PHE A 42 -17.21 0.41 3.33
C PHE A 42 -16.97 -0.64 4.43
N ARG A 43 -16.99 -1.93 4.05
CA ARG A 43 -16.78 -3.04 4.98
C ARG A 43 -15.38 -2.99 5.62
N THR A 44 -14.35 -2.81 4.81
CA THR A 44 -12.95 -2.74 5.26
C THR A 44 -12.73 -1.55 6.19
N ARG A 45 -13.29 -0.38 5.86
CA ARG A 45 -13.25 0.81 6.73
C ARG A 45 -13.84 0.53 8.11
N ARG A 46 -15.01 -0.12 8.16
CA ARG A 46 -15.65 -0.50 9.44
C ARG A 46 -14.77 -1.43 10.26
N ILE A 47 -14.18 -2.45 9.63
CA ILE A 47 -13.29 -3.40 10.32
C ILE A 47 -12.05 -2.69 10.88
N ILE A 48 -11.37 -1.87 10.07
CA ILE A 48 -10.19 -1.12 10.50
C ILE A 48 -10.56 -0.16 11.64
N LYS A 49 -11.70 0.51 11.56
CA LYS A 49 -12.20 1.39 12.60
C LYS A 49 -12.39 0.67 13.93
N GLU A 50 -13.09 -0.47 13.94
CA GLU A 50 -13.29 -1.23 15.18
C GLU A 50 -11.97 -1.76 15.75
N ASN A 51 -11.08 -2.27 14.90
CA ASN A 51 -9.75 -2.72 15.34
C ASN A 51 -8.93 -1.57 15.95
N LEU A 52 -8.92 -0.40 15.32
CA LEU A 52 -8.19 0.76 15.84
C LEU A 52 -8.77 1.27 17.16
N LYS A 53 -10.08 1.22 17.36
CA LYS A 53 -10.70 1.53 18.66
C LYS A 53 -10.22 0.58 19.75
N ILE A 54 -10.17 -0.72 19.46
CA ILE A 54 -9.69 -1.74 20.41
C ILE A 54 -8.22 -1.49 20.78
N ILE A 55 -7.36 -1.25 19.79
CA ILE A 55 -5.91 -1.09 19.99
C ILE A 55 -5.57 0.24 20.69
N LEU A 56 -6.22 1.33 20.31
CA LEU A 56 -5.85 2.68 20.75
C LEU A 56 -6.70 3.24 21.88
N ASN A 57 -7.86 2.63 22.15
CA ASN A 57 -8.82 3.07 23.16
C ASN A 57 -9.09 4.59 23.03
N ASN A 58 -8.88 5.35 24.11
CA ASN A 58 -9.08 6.81 24.16
C ASN A 58 -8.19 7.62 23.19
N ARG A 59 -7.15 7.02 22.60
CA ARG A 59 -6.27 7.70 21.62
C ARG A 59 -6.77 7.60 20.18
N TYR A 60 -7.89 6.90 19.95
CA TYR A 60 -8.48 6.75 18.63
C TYR A 60 -8.82 8.09 17.97
N ARG A 61 -8.53 8.22 16.68
CA ARG A 61 -8.94 9.34 15.83
C ARG A 61 -9.39 8.80 14.48
N GLU A 62 -10.51 9.28 13.94
CA GLU A 62 -11.07 8.80 12.66
C GLU A 62 -10.05 8.91 11.50
N LYS A 63 -9.22 9.96 11.51
CA LYS A 63 -8.15 10.16 10.52
C LYS A 63 -7.14 9.00 10.48
N LEU A 64 -7.01 8.21 11.54
CA LEU A 64 -6.13 7.04 11.56
C LEU A 64 -6.63 5.94 10.62
N VAL A 65 -7.93 5.82 10.39
CA VAL A 65 -8.49 4.83 9.46
C VAL A 65 -7.95 5.08 8.05
N ILE A 66 -8.12 6.30 7.53
CA ILE A 66 -7.62 6.64 6.18
C ILE A 66 -6.09 6.59 6.10
N ASN A 67 -5.39 6.97 7.18
CA ASN A 67 -3.94 6.83 7.24
C ASN A 67 -3.50 5.36 7.17
N THR A 68 -4.24 4.42 7.75
CA THR A 68 -3.96 2.99 7.60
C THR A 68 -4.04 2.54 6.15
N PHE A 69 -5.02 3.01 5.36
CA PHE A 69 -5.08 2.71 3.93
C PHE A 69 -3.85 3.26 3.17
N TYR A 70 -3.45 4.51 3.46
CA TYR A 70 -2.25 5.10 2.85
C TYR A 70 -0.96 4.38 3.26
N ASN A 71 -0.85 3.97 4.52
CA ASN A 71 0.32 3.25 5.00
C ASN A 71 0.38 1.84 4.40
N PHE A 72 -0.76 1.16 4.29
CA PHE A 72 -0.84 -0.16 3.68
C PHE A 72 -0.42 -0.13 2.20
N SER A 73 -0.83 0.89 1.44
CA SER A 73 -0.43 0.98 0.03
C SER A 73 1.04 1.35 -0.16
N ARG A 74 1.62 2.16 0.73
CA ARG A 74 3.07 2.39 0.77
C ARG A 74 3.83 1.12 1.09
N TYR A 75 3.38 0.38 2.10
CA TYR A 75 3.92 -0.92 2.45
C TYR A 75 3.88 -1.88 1.25
N LEU A 76 2.75 -1.94 0.53
CA LEU A 76 2.63 -2.80 -0.65
C LEU A 76 3.62 -2.42 -1.75
N ILE A 77 3.85 -1.12 -1.99
CA ILE A 77 4.86 -0.67 -2.95
C ILE A 77 6.25 -1.11 -2.50
N ASP A 78 6.60 -0.88 -1.24
CA ASP A 78 7.91 -1.25 -0.73
C ASP A 78 8.12 -2.76 -0.80
N PHE A 79 7.12 -3.55 -0.43
CA PHE A 79 7.14 -5.00 -0.56
C PHE A 79 7.39 -5.44 -2.01
N LEU A 80 6.67 -4.86 -2.97
CA LEU A 80 6.82 -5.21 -4.39
C LEU A 80 8.15 -4.71 -4.98
N LYS A 81 8.65 -3.54 -4.57
CA LYS A 81 10.01 -3.10 -4.93
C LYS A 81 11.07 -4.00 -4.31
N THR A 82 10.87 -4.47 -3.08
CA THR A 82 11.80 -5.37 -2.40
C THR A 82 11.90 -6.70 -3.12
N LYS A 83 10.76 -7.28 -3.54
CA LYS A 83 10.75 -8.51 -4.36
C LYS A 83 11.55 -8.37 -5.66
N ASN A 84 11.62 -7.15 -6.20
CA ASN A 84 12.27 -6.84 -7.48
C ASN A 84 13.70 -6.27 -7.32
N ASN A 85 14.24 -6.13 -6.10
CA ASN A 85 15.57 -5.57 -5.85
C ASN A 85 16.39 -6.48 -4.93
N ASP A 86 17.68 -6.68 -5.24
CA ASP A 86 18.63 -7.35 -4.35
C ASP A 86 18.88 -6.56 -3.05
N GLY A 87 19.66 -7.13 -2.13
CA GLY A 87 19.96 -6.60 -0.77
C GLY A 87 20.41 -5.13 -0.67
N LEU A 88 20.70 -4.47 -1.80
CA LEU A 88 20.90 -3.02 -1.91
C LEU A 88 19.67 -2.20 -1.46
N PHE A 89 18.44 -2.66 -1.70
CA PHE A 89 17.24 -1.95 -1.23
C PHE A 89 17.19 -1.89 0.30
N PHE A 90 17.44 -3.02 0.96
CA PHE A 90 17.49 -3.13 2.41
C PHE A 90 18.58 -2.24 2.99
N ARG A 91 19.81 -2.27 2.45
CA ARG A 91 20.91 -1.43 2.93
C ARG A 91 20.60 0.08 2.85
N LYS A 92 19.85 0.51 1.84
CA LYS A 92 19.55 1.93 1.61
C LYS A 92 18.42 2.45 2.47
N TYR A 93 17.40 1.64 2.74
CA TYR A 93 16.13 2.11 3.31
C TYR A 93 15.76 1.47 4.66
N ILE A 94 16.42 0.39 5.07
CA ILE A 94 16.15 -0.31 6.32
C ILE A 94 17.37 -0.19 7.22
N LYS A 95 17.15 0.32 8.43
CA LYS A 95 18.13 0.38 9.50
C LYS A 95 17.61 -0.51 10.62
N GLY A 96 18.46 -1.41 11.13
CA GLY A 96 18.18 -2.10 12.37
C GLY A 96 18.33 -1.11 13.53
N GLU A 97 17.35 -1.08 14.43
CA GLU A 97 17.53 -0.48 15.74
C GLU A 97 18.11 -1.59 16.64
N ASN A 98 19.29 -1.32 17.24
CA ASN A 98 19.88 -2.15 18.29
C ASN A 98 19.34 -1.72 19.65
#